data_AF-A0AAX2F5Q9-F1
#
_entry.id   AF-A0AAX2F5Q9-F1
#
_cell.length_a   1.000
_cell.length_b   1.000
_cell.length_c   1.000
_cell.angle_alpha   90.00
_cell.angle_beta   90.00
_cell.angle_gamma   90.00
#
_symmetry.space_group_name_H-M   'P 1'
#
loop_
_entity.id
_entity.type
_entity.pdbx_description
1 polymer ?
#
loop_
_entity_poly.entity_id
_entity_poly.type
_entity_poly.pdbx_seq_one_letter_code
_entity_poly.pdbx_strand_id
1 'polypeptide(L)'
;MIDPEKTELDEFLKEYTRARRNAVFFIENYWNKLHPDNPIILTDDEKQQLYKRFRMAPLVHDIVAYTKRLEELRAKGYKDWEIDA
;
A
#
# COMPACT_ATOMS: atom_id res chain seq x y z
N MET A 1 -25.25 16.43 -11.84
CA MET A 1 -25.52 15.72 -10.58
C MET A 1 -24.41 14.71 -10.39
N ILE A 2 -23.60 14.87 -9.35
CA ILE A 2 -22.61 13.87 -8.94
C ILE A 2 -23.42 12.78 -8.25
N ASP A 3 -23.34 11.56 -8.79
CA ASP A 3 -24.02 10.40 -8.26
C ASP A 3 -23.28 9.95 -6.98
N PRO A 4 -23.85 10.09 -5.78
CA PRO A 4 -23.14 9.83 -4.53
C PRO A 4 -22.69 8.36 -4.40
N GLU A 5 -23.40 7.42 -5.03
CA GLU A 5 -22.99 6.01 -5.09
C GLU A 5 -21.73 5.79 -5.96
N LYS A 6 -21.52 6.62 -7.00
CA LYS A 6 -20.29 6.54 -7.80
C LYS A 6 -19.05 6.93 -6.99
N THR A 7 -19.18 7.81 -6.00
CA THR A 7 -18.02 8.28 -5.23
C THR A 7 -17.58 7.30 -4.14
N GLU A 8 -18.50 6.67 -3.42
CA GLU A 8 -18.12 5.75 -2.32
C GLU A 8 -17.54 4.43 -2.83
N LEU A 9 -18.11 3.87 -3.90
CA LEU A 9 -17.58 2.65 -4.51
C LEU A 9 -16.18 2.89 -5.11
N ASP A 10 -15.95 4.02 -5.77
CA ASP A 10 -14.65 4.35 -6.35
C ASP A 10 -13.57 4.51 -5.26
N GLU A 11 -13.90 5.18 -4.15
CA GLU A 11 -12.99 5.29 -3.01
C GLU A 11 -12.73 3.91 -2.37
N PHE A 12 -13.77 3.08 -2.21
CA PHE A 12 -13.60 1.70 -1.76
C PHE A 12 -12.67 0.91 -2.68
N LEU A 13 -12.84 1.00 -4.00
CA LEU A 13 -12.02 0.26 -4.96
C LEU A 13 -10.55 0.72 -4.94
N LYS A 14 -10.28 2.01 -4.73
CA LYS A 14 -8.92 2.54 -4.53
C LYS A 14 -8.29 1.96 -3.28
N GLU A 15 -8.98 2.07 -2.14
CA GLU A 15 -8.54 1.56 -0.84
C GLU A 15 -8.33 0.03 -0.87
N TYR A 16 -9.27 -0.71 -1.46
CA TYR A 16 -9.14 -2.15 -1.62
C TYR A 16 -7.95 -2.52 -2.51
N THR A 17 -7.71 -1.78 -3.58
CA THR A 17 -6.53 -2.01 -4.45
C THR A 17 -5.23 -1.79 -3.69
N ARG A 18 -5.17 -0.79 -2.80
CA ARG A 18 -4.03 -0.54 -1.91
C ARG A 18 -3.82 -1.69 -0.94
N ALA A 19 -4.85 -2.06 -0.19
CA ALA A 19 -4.80 -3.16 0.77
C ALA A 19 -4.39 -4.49 0.12
N ARG A 20 -4.89 -4.79 -1.09
CA ARG A 20 -4.57 -6.00 -1.83
C ARG A 20 -3.10 -6.09 -2.27
N ARG A 21 -2.45 -4.95 -2.49
CA ARG A 21 -1.06 -4.87 -2.98
C ARG A 21 -0.05 -4.60 -1.86
N ASN A 22 -0.52 -4.18 -0.69
CA ASN A 22 0.30 -3.75 0.42
C ASN A 22 -0.22 -4.35 1.74
N ALA A 23 0.36 -5.50 2.12
CA ALA A 23 -0.02 -6.19 3.34
C ALA A 23 0.32 -5.39 4.62
N VAL A 24 1.30 -4.48 4.58
CA VAL A 24 1.59 -3.57 5.70
C VAL A 24 0.43 -2.59 5.87
N PHE A 25 -0.01 -1.97 4.78
CA PHE A 25 -1.18 -1.09 4.78
C PHE A 25 -2.43 -1.79 5.30
N PHE A 26 -2.65 -3.05 4.88
CA PHE A 26 -3.78 -3.85 5.37
C PHE A 26 -3.74 -4.07 6.88
N ILE A 27 -2.58 -4.44 7.43
CA ILE A 27 -2.41 -4.68 8.86
C ILE A 27 -2.70 -3.41 9.67
N GLU A 28 -2.07 -2.30 9.27
CA GLU A 28 -2.14 -1.05 10.02
C GLU A 28 -3.51 -0.39 9.94
N ASN A 29 -4.17 -0.45 8.77
CA ASN A 29 -5.41 0.31 8.53
C ASN A 29 -6.70 -0.49 8.70
N TYR A 30 -6.64 -1.83 8.72
CA TYR A 30 -7.82 -2.69 8.83
C TYR A 30 -7.68 -3.75 9.91
N TRP A 31 -6.67 -4.64 9.83
CA TRP A 31 -6.56 -5.77 10.76
C TRP A 31 -6.47 -5.32 12.22
N ASN A 32 -5.57 -4.38 12.51
CA ASN A 32 -5.38 -3.89 13.87
C ASN A 32 -6.60 -3.11 14.41
N LYS A 33 -7.40 -2.49 13.53
CA LYS A 33 -8.67 -1.85 13.94
C LYS A 33 -9.73 -2.87 14.29
N LEU A 34 -9.75 -4.02 13.60
CA LEU A 34 -10.67 -5.12 13.90
C LEU A 34 -10.23 -5.92 15.13
N HIS A 35 -8.93 -5.93 15.45
CA HIS A 35 -8.34 -6.71 16.56
C HIS A 35 -7.57 -5.79 17.52
N PRO A 36 -8.24 -4.83 18.18
CA PRO A 36 -7.58 -3.82 19.00
C PRO A 36 -6.90 -4.40 20.25
N ASP A 37 -7.38 -5.54 20.75
CA ASP A 37 -6.82 -6.20 21.93
C ASP A 37 -5.50 -6.94 21.66
N ASN A 38 -5.20 -7.23 20.38
CA ASN A 38 -3.98 -7.91 19.96
C ASN A 38 -3.48 -7.36 18.62
N PRO A 39 -3.02 -6.09 18.60
CA PRO A 39 -2.54 -5.47 17.37
C PRO A 39 -1.21 -6.09 16.96
N ILE A 40 -1.04 -6.30 15.65
CA ILE A 40 0.24 -6.69 15.08
C ILE A 40 1.10 -5.44 14.95
N ILE A 41 2.17 -5.36 15.74
CA ILE A 41 3.17 -4.29 15.67
C ILE A 41 4.41 -4.85 14.99
N LEU A 42 4.72 -4.38 13.78
CA LEU A 42 5.84 -4.83 12.97
C LEU A 42 7.00 -3.84 13.07
N THR A 43 8.21 -4.37 13.13
CA THR A 43 9.45 -3.60 12.87
C THR A 43 9.57 -3.24 11.39
N ASP A 44 10.42 -2.25 11.06
CA ASP A 44 10.70 -1.88 9.66
C ASP A 44 11.16 -3.06 8.80
N ASP A 45 11.97 -3.96 9.35
CA ASP A 45 12.46 -5.15 8.63
C ASP A 45 11.33 -6.13 8.32
N GLU A 46 10.44 -6.37 9.29
CA GLU A 46 9.25 -7.20 9.10
C GLU A 46 8.28 -6.58 8.10
N LYS A 47 8.08 -5.25 8.16
CA LYS A 47 7.29 -4.51 7.16
C LYS A 47 7.88 -4.68 5.76
N GLN A 48 9.20 -4.55 5.62
CA GLN A 48 9.87 -4.72 4.34
C GLN A 48 9.73 -6.16 3.78
N GLN A 49 9.90 -7.17 4.64
CA GLN A 49 9.74 -8.58 4.25
C GLN A 49 8.31 -8.88 3.83
N LEU A 50 7.34 -8.39 4.61
CA LEU A 50 5.93 -8.59 4.34
C LEU A 50 5.50 -7.91 3.03
N TYR A 51 5.91 -6.65 2.83
CA TYR A 51 5.67 -5.94 1.59
C TYR A 51 6.33 -6.67 0.41
N LYS A 52 7.59 -7.12 0.50
CA LYS A 52 8.24 -7.89 -0.58
C LYS A 52 7.50 -9.19 -0.92
N ARG A 53 6.89 -9.84 0.07
CA ARG A 53 6.17 -11.12 -0.10
C ARG A 53 4.84 -10.96 -0.82
N PHE A 54 4.11 -9.87 -0.56
CA PHE A 54 2.75 -9.67 -1.05
C PHE A 54 2.60 -8.56 -2.08
N ARG A 55 3.65 -7.76 -2.34
CA ARG A 55 3.64 -6.77 -3.40
C ARG A 55 3.36 -7.44 -4.74
N MET A 56 2.51 -6.79 -5.52
CA MET A 56 2.29 -7.21 -6.90
C MET A 56 3.27 -6.50 -7.83
N ALA A 57 3.58 -7.15 -8.95
CA ALA A 57 4.33 -6.49 -10.01
C ALA A 57 3.53 -5.27 -10.53
N PRO A 58 4.17 -4.10 -10.68
CA PRO A 58 3.52 -2.91 -11.20
C PRO A 58 3.20 -3.10 -12.69
N LEU A 59 1.94 -2.85 -13.06
CA LEU A 59 1.50 -2.84 -14.45
C LEU A 59 1.72 -1.43 -15.02
N VAL A 60 2.96 -1.12 -15.42
CA VAL A 60 3.36 0.18 -15.97
C VAL A 60 3.80 0.06 -17.42
N HIS A 61 3.51 1.09 -18.22
CA HIS A 61 3.92 1.15 -19.62
C HIS A 61 5.43 1.44 -19.80
N ASP A 62 6.04 2.17 -18.86
CA ASP A 62 7.46 2.50 -18.86
C ASP A 62 8.11 2.09 -17.54
N ILE A 63 8.82 0.97 -17.58
CA ILE A 63 9.52 0.39 -16.42
C ILE A 63 10.73 1.25 -16.01
N VAL A 64 11.38 1.94 -16.95
CA VAL A 64 12.59 2.73 -16.67
C VAL A 64 12.19 3.98 -15.88
N ALA A 65 11.17 4.71 -16.36
CA ALA A 65 10.63 5.87 -15.65
C ALA A 65 10.09 5.49 -14.26
N TYR A 66 9.40 4.34 -14.18
CA TYR A 66 8.92 3.81 -12.90
C TYR A 66 10.06 3.53 -11.92
N THR A 67 11.11 2.84 -12.37
CA THR A 67 12.26 2.49 -11.51
C THR A 67 12.99 3.74 -11.02
N LYS A 68 13.22 4.72 -11.91
CA LYS A 68 13.83 6.00 -11.53
C LYS A 68 13.01 6.74 -10.48
N ARG A 69 11.68 6.77 -10.61
CA ARG A 69 10.79 7.35 -9.60
C ARG A 69 10.93 6.65 -8.25
N LEU A 70 11.03 5.32 -8.22
CA LEU A 70 11.25 4.58 -6.97
C LEU A 70 12.58 4.93 -6.32
N GLU A 71 13.65 5.06 -7.10
CA GLU A 71 14.97 5.46 -6.60
C GLU A 71 14.95 6.87 -5.99
N GLU A 72 14.30 7.82 -6.67
CA GLU A 72 14.15 9.20 -6.18
C GLU A 72 13.35 9.26 -4.86
N LEU A 73 12.33 8.43 -4.70
CA LEU A 73 11.53 8.36 -3.46
C LEU A 73 12.33 7.72 -2.34
N ARG A 74 13.06 6.63 -2.61
CA ARG A 74 13.96 6.02 -1.62
C ARG A 74 15.06 6.97 -1.17
N ALA A 75 15.61 7.77 -2.09
CA ALA A 75 16.61 8.80 -1.77
C ALA A 75 16.06 9.89 -0.83
N LYS A 76 14.74 10.13 -0.84
CA LYS A 76 14.04 11.03 0.08
C LYS A 76 13.68 10.37 1.42
N GLY A 77 14.03 9.08 1.61
CA GLY A 77 13.79 8.33 2.84
C GLY A 77 12.48 7.55 2.87
N TYR A 78 11.69 7.55 1.78
CA TYR A 78 10.47 6.74 1.74
C TYR A 78 10.79 5.26 1.73
N LYS A 79 10.04 4.49 2.51
CA LYS A 79 10.09 3.03 2.53
C LYS A 79 9.27 2.46 1.39
N ASP A 80 9.61 1.26 0.92
CA ASP A 80 8.93 0.67 -0.24
C ASP A 80 7.41 0.51 -0.02
N TRP A 81 6.98 0.15 1.18
CA TRP A 81 5.57 0.02 1.53
C TRP A 81 4.84 1.37 1.73
N GLU A 82 5.55 2.50 1.76
CA GLU A 82 4.97 3.84 1.81
C GLU A 82 4.80 4.43 0.41
N ILE A 83 5.62 3.99 -0.55
CA ILE A 83 5.60 4.47 -1.94
C ILE A 83 4.39 3.93 -2.71
N ASP A 84 4.03 2.67 -2.44
CA ASP A 84 2.89 1.98 -3.05
C ASP A 84 1.61 2.02 -2.18
N ALA A 85 1.57 2.91 -1.18
CA ALA A 85 0.41 3.16 -0.33
C ALA A 85 -0.59 4.15 -0.95
#